data_AF-A6IWP5-F1
#
_entry.id   AF-A6IWP5-F1
#
_cell.length_a   1.000
_cell.length_b   1.000
_cell.length_c   1.000
_cell.angle_alpha   90.00
_cell.angle_beta   90.00
_cell.angle_gamma   90.00
#
_symmetry.space_group_name_H-M   'P 1'
#
loop_
_entity.id
_entity.type
_entity.pdbx_description
1 polymer ?
#
loop_
_entity_poly.entity_id
_entity_poly.type
_entity_poly.pdbx_seq_one_letter_code
_entity_poly.pdbx_strand_id
1 'polypeptide(L)'
;MAQCVSGDSSTVALHCVVDELVRFRLKVRQYALATPGATGEARKQQLQERQPLLEACDALRQDLMTHGINVKDRGHAASTWELLDPRTKHQKPGT
;
A
#
# COMPACT_ATOMS: atom_id res chain seq x y z
N MET A 1 -34.78 -9.56 15.47
CA MET A 1 -34.38 -10.26 14.23
C MET A 1 -33.62 -9.28 13.35
N ALA A 2 -32.28 -9.23 13.47
CA ALA A 2 -31.46 -8.42 12.58
C ALA A 2 -31.10 -9.28 11.37
N GLN A 3 -31.68 -8.96 10.21
CA GLN A 3 -31.37 -9.61 8.96
C GLN A 3 -29.95 -9.19 8.54
N CYS A 4 -29.06 -10.16 8.47
CA CYS A 4 -27.68 -9.98 8.04
C CYS A 4 -27.66 -9.70 6.54
N VAL A 5 -27.31 -8.46 6.15
CA VAL A 5 -26.92 -8.15 4.77
C VAL A 5 -25.53 -8.76 4.55
N SER A 6 -25.50 -9.98 4.02
CA SER A 6 -24.30 -10.83 3.93
C SER A 6 -23.23 -10.36 2.93
N GLY A 7 -23.39 -9.19 2.28
CA GLY A 7 -22.42 -8.60 1.36
C GLY A 7 -21.61 -7.42 1.92
N ASP A 8 -22.17 -6.69 2.90
CA ASP A 8 -21.60 -5.43 3.37
C ASP A 8 -20.45 -5.67 4.36
N SER A 9 -20.62 -6.65 5.27
CA SER A 9 -19.60 -6.94 6.29
C SER A 9 -18.29 -7.44 5.71
N SER A 10 -18.32 -8.22 4.61
CA SER A 10 -17.10 -8.73 3.97
C SER A 10 -16.35 -7.63 3.24
N THR A 11 -17.08 -6.71 2.60
CA THR A 11 -16.49 -5.56 1.90
C THR A 11 -15.89 -4.58 2.89
N VAL A 12 -16.60 -4.27 3.98
CA VAL A 12 -16.09 -3.43 5.08
C VAL A 12 -14.85 -4.05 5.71
N ALA A 13 -14.85 -5.37 5.97
CA ALA A 13 -13.68 -6.06 6.50
C ALA A 13 -12.48 -5.97 5.56
N LEU A 14 -12.68 -6.17 4.24
CA LEU A 14 -11.63 -6.01 3.24
C LEU A 14 -11.07 -4.58 3.25
N HIS A 15 -11.93 -3.56 3.26
CA HIS A 15 -11.51 -2.16 3.35
C HIS A 15 -10.65 -1.90 4.58
N CYS A 16 -11.07 -2.38 5.76
CA CYS A 16 -10.29 -2.23 7.00
C CYS A 16 -8.93 -2.92 6.90
N VAL A 17 -8.86 -4.13 6.33
CA VAL A 17 -7.60 -4.86 6.15
C VAL A 17 -6.66 -4.10 5.22
N VAL A 18 -7.17 -3.57 4.09
CA VAL A 18 -6.35 -2.79 3.15
C VAL A 18 -5.87 -1.48 3.81
N ASP A 19 -6.71 -0.81 4.60
CA ASP A 19 -6.30 0.36 5.37
C ASP A 19 -5.15 0.06 6.35
N GLU A 20 -5.27 -1.03 7.13
CA GLU A 20 -4.19 -1.45 8.05
C GLU A 20 -2.91 -1.80 7.30
N LEU A 21 -3.03 -2.50 6.16
CA LEU A 21 -1.91 -2.90 5.33
C LEU A 21 -1.18 -1.68 4.74
N VAL A 22 -1.91 -0.69 4.24
CA VAL A 22 -1.35 0.56 3.71
C VAL A 22 -0.68 1.36 4.82
N ARG A 23 -1.28 1.42 6.01
CA ARG A 23 -0.68 2.06 7.19
C ARG A 23 0.58 1.34 7.67
N PHE A 24 0.58 0.01 7.66
CA PHE A 24 1.77 -0.79 7.96
C PHE A 24 2.89 -0.52 6.97
N ARG A 25 2.61 -0.57 5.66
CA ARG A 25 3.58 -0.24 4.60
C ARG A 25 4.20 1.13 4.81
N LEU A 26 3.38 2.15 5.11
CA LEU A 26 3.87 3.51 5.35
C LEU A 26 4.85 3.56 6.54
N LYS A 27 4.52 2.93 7.66
CA LYS A 27 5.41 2.87 8.84
C LYS A 27 6.74 2.20 8.51
N VAL A 28 6.72 1.09 7.76
CA VAL A 28 7.95 0.38 7.34
C VAL A 28 8.79 1.25 6.40
N ARG A 29 8.16 1.92 5.42
CA ARG A 29 8.85 2.85 4.52
C ARG A 29 9.49 4.01 5.28
N GLN A 30 8.77 4.60 6.24
CA GLN A 30 9.29 5.66 7.10
C GLN A 30 10.49 5.18 7.93
N TYR A 31 10.40 4.00 8.54
CA TYR A 31 11.52 3.40 9.27
C TYR A 31 12.73 3.18 8.36
N ALA A 32 12.51 2.63 7.16
CA ALA A 32 13.57 2.36 6.20
C ALA A 32 14.30 3.64 5.78
N LEU A 33 13.58 4.76 5.64
CA LEU A 33 14.13 6.07 5.27
C LEU A 33 14.65 6.89 6.45
N ALA A 34 14.23 6.58 7.67
CA ALA A 34 14.60 7.33 8.87
C ALA A 34 16.08 7.10 9.21
N THR A 35 16.89 8.15 9.14
CA THR A 35 18.31 8.10 9.53
C THR A 35 18.60 9.09 10.66
N PRO A 36 17.96 8.97 11.84
CA PRO A 36 18.20 9.87 12.95
C PRO A 36 19.62 9.67 13.49
N GLY A 37 20.40 10.76 13.58
CA GLY A 37 21.72 10.77 14.22
C GLY A 37 22.87 10.14 13.41
N ALA A 38 22.60 9.52 12.26
CA ALA A 38 23.65 8.95 11.40
C ALA A 38 24.21 10.01 10.44
N THR A 39 25.53 10.23 10.46
CA THR A 39 26.24 11.12 9.54
C THR A 39 27.09 10.33 8.55
N GLY A 40 27.31 10.90 7.36
CA GLY A 40 28.25 10.34 6.37
C GLY A 40 27.99 8.89 5.99
N GLU A 41 28.97 8.02 6.23
CA GLU A 41 28.96 6.61 5.84
C GLU A 41 28.01 5.74 6.66
N ALA A 42 27.86 6.03 7.96
CA ALA A 42 26.93 5.31 8.83
C ALA A 42 25.48 5.45 8.33
N ARG A 43 25.13 6.63 7.80
CA ARG A 43 23.83 6.87 7.16
C ARG A 43 23.66 6.02 5.91
N LYS A 44 24.70 5.92 5.08
CA LYS A 44 24.66 5.12 3.83
C LYS A 44 24.52 3.64 4.13
N GLN A 45 25.29 3.11 5.09
CA GLN A 45 25.20 1.71 5.52
C GLN A 45 23.81 1.37 6.03
N GLN A 46 23.24 2.21 6.91
CA GLN A 46 21.89 2.01 7.44
C GLN A 46 20.82 1.99 6.34
N LEU A 47 20.94 2.84 5.32
CA LEU A 47 20.02 2.83 4.18
C LEU A 47 20.20 1.57 3.32
N GLN A 48 21.42 1.09 3.13
CA GLN A 48 21.71 -0.16 2.40
C GLN A 48 21.14 -1.38 3.13
N GLU A 49 21.31 -1.46 4.45
CA GLU A 49 20.74 -2.54 5.27
C GLU A 49 19.21 -2.55 5.22
N ARG A 50 18.58 -1.37 5.10
CA ARG A 50 17.12 -1.21 5.07
C ARG A 50 16.54 -1.20 3.66
N GLN A 51 17.37 -1.21 2.64
CA GLN A 51 16.95 -1.24 1.24
C GLN A 51 15.97 -2.38 0.93
N PRO A 52 16.14 -3.62 1.46
CA PRO A 52 15.17 -4.71 1.23
C PRO A 52 13.76 -4.41 1.76
N LEU A 53 13.62 -3.55 2.79
CA LEU A 53 12.31 -3.14 3.30
C LEU A 53 11.59 -2.21 2.32
N LEU A 54 12.33 -1.35 1.62
CA LEU A 54 11.77 -0.48 0.59
C LEU A 54 11.33 -1.31 -0.62
N GLU A 55 12.14 -2.29 -1.02
CA GLU A 55 11.82 -3.22 -2.10
C GLU A 55 10.57 -4.04 -1.78
N ALA A 56 10.46 -4.57 -0.56
CA ALA A 56 9.26 -5.27 -0.11
C ALA A 56 8.02 -4.34 -0.10
N CYS A 57 8.17 -3.07 0.31
CA CYS A 57 7.09 -2.08 0.25
C CYS A 57 6.64 -1.79 -1.20
N ASP A 58 7.58 -1.76 -2.14
CA ASP A 58 7.31 -1.50 -3.55
C ASP A 58 6.70 -2.73 -4.25
N ALA A 59 7.18 -3.93 -3.93
CA ALA A 59 6.57 -5.20 -4.36
C ALA A 59 5.13 -5.31 -3.89
N LEU A 60 4.86 -5.07 -2.60
CA LEU A 60 3.50 -5.07 -2.04
C LEU A 60 2.56 -4.11 -2.80
N ARG A 61 3.05 -2.93 -3.18
CA ARG A 61 2.26 -1.97 -3.97
C ARG A 61 1.92 -2.53 -5.36
N GLN A 62 2.86 -3.21 -6.01
CA GLN A 62 2.63 -3.85 -7.31
C GLN A 62 1.63 -5.00 -7.20
N ASP A 63 1.80 -5.87 -6.20
CA ASP A 63 0.91 -7.00 -5.96
C ASP A 63 -0.52 -6.54 -5.72
N LEU A 64 -0.72 -5.51 -4.88
CA LEU A 64 -2.03 -4.89 -4.67
C LEU A 64 -2.63 -4.34 -5.97
N MET A 65 -1.85 -3.72 -6.85
CA MET A 65 -2.33 -3.25 -8.15
C MET A 65 -2.80 -4.40 -9.05
N THR A 66 -2.18 -5.59 -8.98
CA THR A 66 -2.65 -6.76 -9.73
C THR A 66 -4.06 -7.18 -9.30
N HIS A 67 -4.39 -6.97 -8.02
CA HIS A 67 -5.70 -7.20 -7.41
C HIS A 67 -6.66 -6.01 -7.55
N GLY A 68 -6.28 -4.97 -8.30
CA GLY A 68 -7.10 -3.78 -8.50
C GLY A 68 -7.06 -2.78 -7.35
N ILE A 69 -6.14 -2.89 -6.40
CA ILE A 69 -5.98 -1.92 -5.30
C ILE A 69 -4.80 -1.00 -5.64
N ASN A 70 -5.07 0.27 -5.90
CA ASN A 70 -4.03 1.25 -6.22
C ASN A 70 -3.67 2.07 -4.99
N VAL A 71 -2.43 1.92 -4.50
CA VAL A 71 -1.90 2.70 -3.37
C VAL A 71 -1.13 3.92 -3.89
N LYS A 72 -1.56 5.11 -3.48
CA LYS A 72 -0.96 6.41 -3.81
C LYS A 72 -0.28 6.99 -2.57
N ASP A 73 1.02 7.28 -2.70
CA ASP A 73 1.79 7.95 -1.66
C ASP A 73 1.64 9.47 -1.81
N ARG A 74 0.94 10.12 -0.87
CA ARG A 74 0.80 11.57 -0.81
C ARG A 74 1.82 12.13 0.16
N GLY A 75 3.07 12.20 -0.29
CA GLY A 75 4.19 12.71 0.49
C GLY A 75 4.64 11.78 1.61
N HIS A 76 5.21 12.36 2.67
CA HIS A 76 5.91 11.63 3.74
C HIS A 76 4.98 11.11 4.86
N ALA A 77 3.72 11.53 4.89
CA ALA A 77 2.83 11.33 6.04
C ALA A 77 1.52 10.58 5.75
N ALA A 78 1.13 10.39 4.48
CA ALA A 78 -0.14 9.75 4.14
C ALA A 78 -0.01 8.87 2.88
N SER A 79 -0.48 7.63 2.97
CA SER A 79 -0.75 6.77 1.83
C SER A 79 -2.26 6.57 1.75
N THR A 80 -2.85 6.88 0.60
CA THR A 80 -4.27 6.67 0.29
C THR A 80 -4.41 5.56 -0.73
N TRP A 81 -5.47 4.75 -0.69
CA TRP A 81 -5.70 3.72 -1.69
C TRP A 81 -7.10 3.83 -2.32
N GLU A 82 -7.24 3.29 -3.52
CA GLU A 82 -8.50 3.23 -4.25
C GLU A 82 -8.68 1.84 -4.86
N LEU A 83 -9.92 1.33 -4.88
CA LEU A 83 -10.28 0.12 -5.60
C LEU A 83 -10.57 0.49 -7.05
N LEU A 84 -9.78 -0.06 -7.98
CA LEU A 84 -9.97 0.06 -9.41
C LEU A 84 -11.13 -0.82 -9.83
N ASP A 85 -12.14 -0.20 -10.43
CA ASP A 85 -13.28 -0.91 -10.99
C ASP A 85 -12.82 -1.83 -12.14
N PRO A 86 -13.08 -3.15 -12.10
CA PRO A 86 -12.69 -4.09 -13.17
C PRO A 86 -13.27 -3.74 -14.54
N ARG A 87 -14.37 -2.98 -14.57
CA ARG A 87 -15.10 -2.54 -15.77
C ARG A 87 -14.29 -1.65 -16.72
N THR A 88 -13.16 -1.11 -16.27
CA THR A 88 -12.25 -0.31 -17.12
C THR A 88 -11.32 -1.17 -17.99
N LYS A 89 -11.18 -2.47 -17.71
CA LYS A 89 -10.28 -3.37 -18.48
C LYS A 89 -10.92 -4.00 -19.72
N HIS A 90 -12.19 -3.71 -20.02
CA HIS A 90 -12.96 -4.39 -21.10
C HIS A 90 -13.70 -3.44 -22.06
N GLN A 91 -13.29 -2.17 -22.20
CA GLN A 91 -13.68 -1.42 -23.41
C GLN A 91 -12.70 -1.71 -24.53
N LYS A 92 -12.96 -2.78 -25.30
CA LYS A 92 -12.50 -2.84 -26.69
C LYS A 92 -13.11 -1.63 -27.42
N PRO A 93 -12.36 -0.91 -28.27
CA PRO A 93 -12.94 0.12 -29.12
C PRO A 93 -13.95 -0.56 -30.05
N GLY A 94 -15.22 -0.16 -29.97
CA GLY A 94 -16.23 -0.56 -30.94
C GLY A 94 -15.82 -0.07 -32.32
N THR A 95 -15.85 -0.99 -33.28
CA THR A 95 -15.91 -0.69 -34.72
C THR A 95 -17.30 -0.15 -35.06
#